data_AF-A0A7V4HIZ5-F1
#
_entry.id   AF-A0A7V4HIZ5-F1
#
_cell.length_a   1.000
_cell.length_b   1.000
_cell.length_c   1.000
_cell.angle_alpha   90.00
_cell.angle_beta   90.00
_cell.angle_gamma   90.00
#
_symmetry.space_group_name_H-M   'P 1'
#
loop_
_entity.id
_entity.type
_entity.pdbx_description
1 polymer ?
#
loop_
_entity_poly.entity_id
_entity_poly.type
_entity_poly.pdbx_seq_one_letter_code
_entity_poly.pdbx_strand_id
1 'polypeptide(L)' 'MQFIDLKSQYQRIKPLIQQRIDAVLEHGSYILGPEVRELEKRLASYVGVKNCLSCAS' A
#
# COMPACT_ATOMS: atom_id res chain seq x y z
N MET A 1 -10.67 2.84 -25.62
CA MET A 1 -10.64 1.79 -24.57
C MET A 1 -9.24 1.75 -23.99
N GLN A 2 -9.08 1.76 -22.66
CA GLN A 2 -7.76 1.51 -22.05
C GLN A 2 -7.58 0.00 -21.87
N PHE A 3 -6.41 -0.53 -22.21
CA PHE A 3 -6.10 -1.96 -22.05
C PHE A 3 -6.09 -2.39 -20.57
N ILE A 4 -5.61 -1.51 -19.68
CA ILE A 4 -5.71 -1.65 -18.22
C ILE A 4 -6.27 -0.32 -17.68
N ASP A 5 -7.50 -0.34 -17.15
CA ASP A 5 -8.18 0.85 -16.63
C ASP A 5 -7.91 1.05 -15.13
N LEU A 6 -6.79 1.70 -14.82
CA LEU A 6 -6.45 2.08 -13.45
C LEU A 6 -7.28 3.26 -12.94
N LYS A 7 -7.90 4.05 -13.84
CA LYS A 7 -8.66 5.24 -13.44
C LYS A 7 -9.94 4.84 -12.74
N SER A 8 -10.69 3.88 -13.28
CA SER A 8 -11.90 3.37 -12.65
C SER A 8 -11.62 2.74 -11.29
N GLN A 9 -10.53 1.97 -11.17
CA GLN A 9 -10.11 1.41 -9.88
C GLN A 9 -9.78 2.53 -8.89
N TYR A 10 -8.93 3.50 -9.27
CA TYR A 10 -8.55 4.62 -8.42
C TYR A 10 -9.77 5.40 -7.93
N GLN A 11 -10.73 5.74 -8.79
CA GLN A 11 -11.93 6.48 -8.37
C GLN A 11 -12.74 5.72 -7.31
N ARG A 12 -12.80 4.38 -7.39
CA ARG A 12 -13.52 3.54 -6.42
C ARG A 12 -12.88 3.56 -5.03
N ILE A 13 -11.55 3.63 -4.95
CA ILE A 13 -10.81 3.56 -3.69
C ILE A 13 -10.13 4.88 -3.31
N LYS A 14 -10.39 5.97 -4.03
CA LYS A 14 -9.77 7.29 -3.83
C LYS A 14 -9.85 7.79 -2.39
N PRO A 15 -11.00 7.69 -1.67
CA PRO A 15 -11.07 8.16 -0.29
C PRO A 15 -10.13 7.39 0.65
N LEU A 16 -9.99 6.07 0.44
CA LEU A 16 -9.11 5.21 1.23
C LEU A 16 -7.64 5.51 0.95
N ILE A 17 -7.28 5.72 -0.32
CA ILE A 17 -5.93 6.11 -0.71
C ILE A 17 -5.56 7.45 -0.09
N GLN A 18 -6.45 8.45 -0.22
CA GLN A 18 -6.19 9.80 0.30
C GLN A 18 -5.95 9.77 1.81
N GLN A 19 -6.81 9.08 2.56
CA GLN A 19 -6.65 8.93 4.01
C GLN A 19 -5.28 8.33 4.40
N ARG A 20 -4.81 7.33 3.64
CA ARG A 20 -3.52 6.66 3.92
C ARG A 20 -2.33 7.53 3.52
N ILE A 21 -2.45 8.31 2.45
CA ILE A 21 -1.43 9.30 2.08
C ILE A 21 -1.34 10.37 3.16
N ASP A 22 -2.48 10.92 3.59
CA ASP A 22 -2.54 11.97 4.62
C ASP A 22 -1.89 11.48 5.93
N ALA A 23 -2.19 10.26 6.36
CA ALA A 23 -1.55 9.67 7.55
C ALA A 23 -0.01 9.64 7.43
N VAL A 24 0.53 9.23 6.27
CA VAL A 24 1.99 9.20 6.03
C VAL A 24 2.60 10.60 6.08
N LEU A 25 1.89 11.59 5.54
CA LEU A 25 2.31 13.00 5.61
C LEU A 25 2.28 13.53 7.04
N GLU A 26 1.28 13.14 7.84
CA GLU A 26 1.10 13.58 9.23
C GLU A 26 2.21 13.03 10.15
N HIS A 27 2.54 11.75 10.06
CA HIS A 27 3.59 11.15 10.90
C HIS A 27 5.00 11.28 10.30
N GLY A 28 5.14 11.68 9.03
CA GLY A 28 6.41 12.02 8.37
C GLY A 28 7.41 10.87 8.21
N SER A 29 6.99 9.62 8.39
CA SER A 29 7.88 8.45 8.32
C SER A 29 7.90 7.86 6.91
N TYR A 30 8.61 8.53 6.01
CA TYR A 30 8.62 8.18 4.58
C TYR A 30 9.43 6.92 4.24
N ILE A 31 10.44 6.58 5.05
CA ILE A 31 11.32 5.44 4.83
C ILE A 31 11.12 4.42 5.96
N LEU A 32 10.78 3.18 5.59
CA LEU A 32 10.51 2.07 6.53
C LEU A 32 9.45 2.41 7.60
N GLY A 33 8.44 3.19 7.20
CA GLY A 33 7.31 3.57 8.05
C GLY A 33 6.39 2.39 8.45
N PRO A 34 5.42 2.63 9.34
CA PRO A 34 4.53 1.58 9.85
C PRO A 34 3.74 0.87 8.74
N GLU A 35 3.38 1.58 7.66
CA GLU A 35 2.68 1.06 6.48
C GLU A 35 3.47 -0.06 5.79
N VAL A 36 4.81 0.02 5.77
CA VAL A 36 5.67 -1.00 5.16
C VAL A 36 5.56 -2.32 5.94
N ARG A 37 5.67 -2.25 7.27
CA ARG A 37 5.54 -3.43 8.14
C ARG A 37 4.14 -4.03 8.08
N GLU A 38 3.12 -3.18 8.03
CA GLU A 38 1.73 -3.59 7.87
C GLU A 38 1.53 -4.36 6.55
N LEU A 39 2.07 -3.83 5.44
CA LEU A 39 2.01 -4.46 4.13
C LEU A 39 2.74 -5.81 4.12
N GLU A 40 3.97 -5.86 4.62
CA GLU A 40 4.75 -7.10 4.70
C GLU A 40 4.00 -8.19 5.47
N LYS A 41 3.41 -7.85 6.62
CA LYS A 41 2.61 -8.80 7.41
C LYS A 41 1.38 -9.28 6.64
N ARG A 42 0.68 -8.38 5.95
CA ARG A 42 -0.50 -8.74 5.15
C ARG A 42 -0.14 -9.62 3.96
N LEU A 43 0.95 -9.32 3.26
CA LEU A 43 1.42 -10.12 2.13
C LEU A 43 1.92 -11.50 2.57
N ALA A 44 2.68 -11.58 3.66
CA ALA A 44 3.09 -12.86 4.24
C ALA A 44 1.88 -13.74 4.58
N SER A 45 0.85 -13.15 5.19
CA SER A 45 -0.40 -13.85 5.53
C SER A 45 -1.20 -14.24 4.29
N TYR A 46 -1.27 -13.37 3.27
CA TYR A 46 -2.00 -13.61 2.03
C TYR A 46 -1.41 -14.75 1.22
N VAL A 47 -0.08 -14.83 1.14
CA VAL A 47 0.63 -15.90 0.42
C VAL A 47 0.76 -17.17 1.27
N GLY A 48 0.65 -17.06 2.59
CA GLY A 48 0.80 -18.20 3.51
C GLY A 48 2.25 -18.52 3.87
N VAL A 49 3.13 -17.52 3.89
CA VAL A 49 4.55 -17.65 4.23
C VAL A 49 4.86 -16.96 5.56
N LYS A 50 5.97 -17.37 6.21
CA LYS A 50 6.36 -16.82 7.52
C LYS A 50 6.84 -15.38 7.44
N ASN A 51 7.59 -15.03 6.40
CA ASN A 51 8.28 -13.75 6.28
C ASN A 51 8.02 -13.13 4.90
N CYS A 52 7.89 -11.81 4.85
CA CYS A 52 7.89 -11.00 3.65
C CYS A 52 8.82 -9.82 3.89
N LEU A 53 9.68 -9.51 2.92
CA LEU A 53 10.57 -8.35 2.94
C LEU A 53 10.31 -7.55 1.67
N SER A 54 9.96 -6.28 1.85
CA SER A 54 9.79 -5.35 0.75
C SER A 54 11.15 -4.91 0.20
N CYS A 55 11.21 -4.60 -1.09
CA CYS A 55 12.39 -4.05 -1.77
C CYS A 55 11.93 -3.01 -2.82
N ALA A 56 12.87 -2.29 -3.42
CA ALA A 56 12.55 -1.21 -4.35
C ALA A 56 11.94 -1.70 -5.68
N SER A 57 12.57 -2.72 -6.29
CA SER A 57 12.12 -3.39 -7.53
C SER A 57 13.10 -4.50 -7.93
#